data_AF-A0A418QHR3-F1
#
_entry.id   AF-A0A418QHR3-F1
#
_cell.length_a   1.000
_cell.length_b   1.000
_cell.length_c   1.000
_cell.angle_alpha   90.00
_cell.angle_beta   90.00
_cell.angle_gamma   90.00
#
_symmetry.space_group_name_H-M   'P 1'
#
loop_
_entity.id
_entity.type
_entity.pdbx_description
1 polymer ?
#
loop_
_entity_poly.entity_id
_entity_poly.type
_entity_poly.pdbx_seq_one_letter_code
_entity_poly.pdbx_strand_id
1 'polypeptide(L)'
;MRTIALTAALITTLTACTAIQRGEQENYPVELASPYASASVAPGKTQFVQVTYPRSIFEDDNELDRYFDQLSVDVSSVRASGDKIPDPYMDASRIKLTSVNAPKGISVVLVKSEIGAVISNSRLTGSRVQWQQLDKVRLTYKVSVAADFTPTKEATGSSAEASSNSMSLLRQYLPSLTDALSPEIEFARLNFSFNGKEQDTLLSIRTTPEKSSK
;
A
#
# COMPACT_ATOMS: atom_id res chain seq x y z
N MET A 1 -38.66 -46.23 36.66
CA MET A 1 -38.38 -44.82 36.99
C MET A 1 -37.21 -44.36 36.14
N ARG A 2 -37.34 -43.18 35.53
CA ARG A 2 -36.36 -42.52 34.66
C ARG A 2 -35.18 -42.01 35.48
N THR A 3 -33.94 -42.13 34.96
CA THR A 3 -33.06 -40.99 34.66
C THR A 3 -31.82 -41.45 33.88
N ILE A 4 -31.73 -40.96 32.63
CA ILE A 4 -30.50 -40.89 31.85
C ILE A 4 -29.78 -39.62 32.31
N ALA A 5 -28.48 -39.68 32.58
CA ALA A 5 -27.65 -38.49 32.66
C ALA A 5 -26.30 -38.75 31.99
N LEU A 6 -26.19 -38.16 30.79
CA LEU A 6 -25.01 -37.92 29.98
C LEU A 6 -24.00 -37.07 30.77
N THR A 7 -22.73 -37.45 30.76
CA THR A 7 -21.62 -36.52 31.02
C THR A 7 -20.51 -36.77 30.00
N ALA A 8 -20.80 -36.39 28.76
CA ALA A 8 -19.78 -36.06 27.78
C ALA A 8 -19.59 -34.54 27.83
N ALA A 9 -18.46 -34.08 28.36
CA ALA A 9 -18.02 -32.70 28.24
C ALA A 9 -16.53 -32.68 27.88
N LEU A 10 -16.24 -33.18 26.68
CA LEU A 10 -15.00 -32.93 25.97
C LEU A 10 -15.34 -31.88 24.89
N ILE A 11 -15.15 -30.60 25.19
CA ILE A 11 -15.13 -29.54 24.17
C ILE A 11 -13.88 -28.70 24.40
N THR A 12 -12.84 -29.16 23.72
CA THR A 12 -11.76 -28.38 23.11
C THR A 12 -12.08 -26.89 22.95
N THR A 13 -11.47 -26.03 23.77
CA THR A 13 -11.34 -24.61 23.46
C THR A 13 -10.27 -24.46 22.37
N LEU A 14 -10.65 -24.69 21.12
CA LEU A 14 -9.89 -24.25 19.97
C LEU A 14 -9.81 -22.72 19.99
N THR A 15 -8.62 -22.19 20.28
CA THR A 15 -8.24 -20.82 19.98
C THR A 15 -8.18 -20.67 18.45
N ALA A 16 -9.27 -20.27 17.80
CA ALA A 16 -9.24 -20.01 16.37
C ALA A 16 -10.27 -18.95 15.96
N CYS A 17 -9.78 -17.97 15.20
CA CYS A 17 -10.52 -16.91 14.49
C CYS A 17 -11.13 -15.81 15.37
N THR A 18 -10.27 -14.96 15.96
CA THR A 18 -10.71 -13.60 16.30
C THR A 18 -11.15 -12.89 15.03
N ALA A 19 -12.42 -12.48 14.99
CA ALA A 19 -12.97 -11.73 13.85
C ALA A 19 -12.21 -10.41 13.70
N ILE A 20 -11.45 -10.27 12.61
CA ILE A 20 -10.77 -9.02 12.26
C ILE A 20 -11.85 -8.04 11.79
N GLN A 21 -11.98 -6.91 12.47
CA GLN A 21 -12.96 -5.89 12.09
C GLN A 21 -12.45 -5.08 10.91
N ARG A 22 -13.34 -4.68 10.00
CA ARG A 22 -13.02 -3.65 9.02
C ARG A 22 -12.60 -2.38 9.79
N GLY A 23 -11.51 -1.73 9.36
CA GLY A 23 -11.14 -0.42 9.89
C GLY A 23 -12.22 0.65 9.60
N GLU A 24 -12.04 1.87 10.10
CA GLU A 24 -12.91 3.03 9.85
C GLU A 24 -12.79 3.57 8.41
N GLN A 25 -12.78 2.68 7.43
CA GLN A 25 -12.51 3.00 6.04
C GLN A 25 -13.81 3.11 5.25
N GLU A 26 -13.93 4.21 4.47
CA GLU A 26 -14.96 4.37 3.45
C GLU A 26 -14.89 3.23 2.41
N ASN A 27 -15.85 3.16 1.47
CA ASN A 27 -15.90 2.09 0.47
C ASN A 27 -14.77 2.11 -0.57
N TYR A 28 -13.77 2.98 -0.41
CA TYR A 28 -12.64 3.15 -1.31
C TYR A 28 -11.31 2.85 -0.61
N PRO A 29 -10.32 2.28 -1.33
CA PRO A 29 -8.98 2.04 -0.79
C PRO A 29 -8.32 3.36 -0.34
N VAL A 30 -7.57 3.32 0.76
CA VAL A 30 -6.76 4.48 1.21
C VAL A 30 -5.56 4.60 0.29
N GLU A 31 -5.45 5.71 -0.43
CA GLU A 31 -4.31 5.96 -1.32
C GLU A 31 -3.12 6.51 -0.55
N LEU A 32 -1.97 5.85 -0.70
CA LEU A 32 -0.72 6.32 -0.12
C LEU A 32 -0.09 7.40 -1.00
N ALA A 33 0.41 8.46 -0.38
CA ALA A 33 1.06 9.57 -1.07
C ALA A 33 2.32 9.17 -1.84
N SER A 34 3.00 8.09 -1.40
CA SER A 34 4.16 7.53 -2.09
C SER A 34 4.33 6.04 -1.77
N PRO A 35 5.11 5.29 -2.55
CA PRO A 35 5.49 3.91 -2.24
C PRO A 35 6.12 3.69 -0.87
N TYR A 36 6.72 4.74 -0.29
CA TYR A 36 7.44 4.68 0.98
C TYR A 36 6.60 5.11 2.19
N ALA A 37 5.41 5.71 1.94
CA ALA A 37 4.51 6.12 3.00
C ALA A 37 3.97 4.88 3.74
N SER A 38 3.67 5.05 5.02
CA SER A 38 3.16 3.95 5.83
C SER A 38 1.65 3.77 5.72
N ALA A 39 1.21 2.53 5.59
CA ALA A 39 -0.18 2.14 5.73
C ALA A 39 -0.55 2.09 7.23
N SER A 40 -1.48 2.92 7.66
CA SER A 40 -1.90 2.99 9.07
C SER A 40 -2.99 1.96 9.37
N VAL A 41 -2.61 0.83 9.98
CA VAL A 41 -3.52 -0.28 10.29
C VAL A 41 -3.38 -0.69 11.75
N ALA A 42 -4.38 -0.32 12.57
CA ALA A 42 -4.40 -0.69 13.98
C ALA A 42 -4.53 -2.22 14.18
N PRO A 43 -4.02 -2.77 15.31
CA PRO A 43 -4.23 -4.16 15.68
C PRO A 43 -5.70 -4.58 15.67
N GLY A 44 -5.98 -5.77 15.15
CA GLY A 44 -7.34 -6.32 15.01
C GLY A 44 -8.16 -5.69 13.88
N LYS A 45 -7.54 -4.84 13.04
CA LYS A 45 -8.18 -4.19 11.89
C LYS A 45 -7.64 -4.68 10.55
N THR A 46 -8.45 -4.49 9.53
CA THR A 46 -8.07 -4.63 8.12
C THR A 46 -8.33 -3.33 7.37
N GLN A 47 -7.40 -2.97 6.49
CA GLN A 47 -7.49 -1.81 5.60
C GLN A 47 -7.16 -2.21 4.16
N PHE A 48 -7.87 -1.62 3.21
CA PHE A 48 -7.51 -1.67 1.80
C PHE A 48 -6.65 -0.45 1.46
N VAL A 49 -5.46 -0.69 0.94
CA VAL A 49 -4.44 0.34 0.71
C VAL A 49 -4.07 0.33 -0.76
N GLN A 50 -4.08 1.48 -1.41
CA GLN A 50 -3.65 1.66 -2.78
C GLN A 50 -2.29 2.34 -2.80
N VAL A 51 -1.34 1.71 -3.50
CA VAL A 51 0.03 2.20 -3.61
C VAL A 51 0.39 2.33 -5.08
N THR A 52 0.92 3.49 -5.44
CA THR A 52 1.29 3.82 -6.81
C THR A 52 2.81 3.85 -6.92
N TYR A 53 3.36 2.87 -7.63
CA TYR A 53 4.79 2.69 -7.87
C TYR A 53 5.20 3.29 -9.21
N PRO A 54 6.40 3.89 -9.33
CA PRO A 54 6.96 4.21 -10.63
C PRO A 54 7.20 2.92 -11.45
N ARG A 55 7.04 3.02 -12.76
CA ARG A 55 7.30 1.93 -13.71
C ARG A 55 8.67 1.27 -13.52
N SER A 56 9.69 2.05 -13.18
CA SER A 56 11.08 1.59 -13.01
C SER A 56 11.26 0.53 -11.92
N ILE A 57 10.29 0.34 -11.01
CA ILE A 57 10.34 -0.73 -9.99
C ILE A 57 10.01 -2.10 -10.60
N PHE A 58 9.34 -2.14 -11.74
CA PHE A 58 8.91 -3.37 -12.40
C PHE A 58 9.61 -3.61 -13.74
N GLU A 59 10.46 -2.67 -14.16
CA GLU A 59 11.05 -2.61 -15.49
C GLU A 59 12.45 -3.21 -15.51
N ASP A 60 12.56 -4.41 -16.08
CA ASP A 60 13.83 -5.07 -16.39
C ASP A 60 14.01 -5.38 -17.88
N ASP A 61 12.97 -5.28 -18.70
CA ASP A 61 13.03 -5.42 -20.16
C ASP A 61 11.84 -4.69 -20.79
N ASN A 62 12.01 -4.18 -22.02
CA ASN A 62 11.05 -3.36 -22.81
C ASN A 62 9.65 -4.01 -23.07
N GLU A 63 9.30 -5.09 -22.37
CA GLU A 63 7.96 -5.70 -22.44
C GLU A 63 6.90 -4.84 -21.76
N LEU A 64 7.26 -4.10 -20.71
CA LEU A 64 6.33 -3.17 -20.06
C LEU A 64 5.89 -2.04 -21.01
N ASP A 65 6.76 -1.59 -21.91
CA ASP A 65 6.45 -0.56 -22.92
C ASP A 65 5.18 -0.86 -23.69
N ARG A 66 5.09 -2.08 -24.25
CA ARG A 66 3.96 -2.49 -25.09
C ARG A 66 2.62 -2.40 -24.36
N TYR A 67 2.62 -2.52 -23.04
CA TYR A 67 1.41 -2.43 -22.25
C TYR A 67 1.07 -0.99 -21.88
N PHE A 68 2.06 -0.13 -21.66
CA PHE A 68 1.81 1.30 -21.49
C PHE A 68 1.36 1.96 -22.81
N ASP A 69 1.86 1.48 -23.95
CA ASP A 69 1.41 1.91 -25.29
C ASP A 69 -0.08 1.62 -25.56
N GLN A 70 -0.67 0.65 -24.85
CA GLN A 70 -2.09 0.33 -24.95
C GLN A 70 -2.99 1.30 -24.17
N LEU A 71 -2.43 2.16 -23.32
CA LEU A 71 -3.21 3.15 -22.58
C LEU A 71 -3.70 4.24 -23.52
N SER A 72 -5.01 4.29 -23.73
CA SER A 72 -5.64 5.36 -24.50
C SER A 72 -5.89 6.57 -23.59
N VAL A 73 -5.23 7.68 -23.87
CA VAL A 73 -5.46 8.96 -23.18
C VAL A 73 -6.62 9.69 -23.85
N ASP A 74 -7.73 9.88 -23.13
CA ASP A 74 -8.84 10.69 -23.60
C ASP A 74 -8.60 12.18 -23.30
N VAL A 75 -8.37 12.96 -24.36
CA VAL A 75 -8.15 14.42 -24.30
C VAL A 75 -9.39 15.22 -24.67
N SER A 76 -10.54 14.57 -24.90
CA SER A 76 -11.79 15.22 -25.33
C SER A 76 -12.32 16.24 -24.30
N SER A 77 -11.94 16.10 -23.03
CA SER A 77 -12.31 17.02 -21.96
C SER A 77 -11.49 18.32 -21.95
N VAL A 78 -10.38 18.40 -22.69
CA VAL A 78 -9.47 19.55 -22.68
C VAL A 78 -10.00 20.65 -23.61
N ARG A 79 -10.39 21.78 -23.03
CA ARG A 79 -10.89 22.98 -23.71
C ARG A 79 -9.97 24.18 -23.52
N ALA A 80 -9.16 24.19 -22.46
CA ALA A 80 -8.20 25.23 -22.14
C ALA A 80 -6.90 24.65 -21.55
N SER A 81 -5.83 25.45 -21.58
CA SER A 81 -4.59 25.11 -20.88
C SER A 81 -4.82 25.01 -19.38
N GLY A 82 -4.33 23.92 -18.76
CA GLY A 82 -4.57 23.63 -17.35
C GLY A 82 -5.79 22.73 -17.07
N ASP A 83 -6.60 22.41 -18.08
CA ASP A 83 -7.68 21.43 -17.92
C ASP A 83 -7.12 20.05 -17.59
N LYS A 84 -7.71 19.40 -16.59
CA LYS A 84 -7.26 18.08 -16.14
C LYS A 84 -7.63 17.02 -17.19
N ILE A 85 -6.61 16.32 -17.66
CA ILE A 85 -6.76 15.07 -18.40
C ILE A 85 -6.90 13.95 -17.36
N PRO A 86 -7.95 13.12 -17.42
CA PRO A 86 -8.06 11.95 -16.54
C PRO A 86 -6.89 10.98 -16.76
N ASP A 87 -6.32 10.48 -15.68
CA ASP A 87 -5.28 9.44 -15.74
C ASP A 87 -5.90 8.13 -16.28
N PRO A 88 -5.45 7.59 -17.42
CA PRO A 88 -5.93 6.28 -17.87
C PRO A 88 -5.30 5.17 -17.01
N TYR A 89 -6.15 4.21 -16.64
CA TYR A 89 -5.74 2.98 -15.96
C TYR A 89 -6.31 1.77 -16.68
N MET A 90 -5.54 0.70 -16.71
CA MET A 90 -5.94 -0.59 -17.27
C MET A 90 -5.57 -1.72 -16.31
N ASP A 91 -6.40 -2.75 -16.27
CA ASP A 91 -6.13 -3.95 -15.47
C ASP A 91 -4.80 -4.61 -15.88
N ALA A 92 -4.04 -5.00 -14.88
CA ALA A 92 -2.73 -5.63 -15.02
C ALA A 92 -2.65 -6.90 -14.18
N SER A 93 -3.69 -7.75 -14.21
CA SER A 93 -3.79 -9.03 -13.49
C SER A 93 -2.63 -10.02 -13.71
N ARG A 94 -1.75 -9.76 -14.68
CA ARG A 94 -0.48 -10.45 -14.89
C ARG A 94 0.58 -10.16 -13.83
N ILE A 95 0.50 -9.02 -13.12
CA ILE A 95 1.34 -8.71 -11.96
C ILE A 95 0.78 -9.52 -10.78
N LYS A 96 1.50 -10.56 -10.35
CA LYS A 96 1.04 -11.44 -9.28
C LYS A 96 1.95 -11.32 -8.08
N LEU A 97 1.37 -11.18 -6.89
CA LEU A 97 2.11 -11.28 -5.64
C LEU A 97 2.42 -12.76 -5.38
N THR A 98 3.70 -13.15 -5.40
CA THR A 98 4.14 -14.54 -5.24
C THR A 98 4.42 -14.89 -3.80
N SER A 99 5.01 -13.95 -3.04
CA SER A 99 5.26 -14.15 -1.63
C SER A 99 5.26 -12.83 -0.85
N VAL A 100 4.96 -12.95 0.43
CA VAL A 100 4.97 -11.86 1.40
C VAL A 100 5.81 -12.30 2.58
N ASN A 101 6.87 -11.56 2.86
CA ASN A 101 7.63 -11.68 4.08
C ASN A 101 7.28 -10.50 4.98
N ALA A 102 6.33 -10.70 5.90
CA ALA A 102 5.88 -9.70 6.85
C ALA A 102 6.07 -10.22 8.29
N PRO A 103 6.17 -9.31 9.28
CA PRO A 103 6.18 -9.69 10.69
C PRO A 103 5.00 -10.56 11.07
N LYS A 104 5.21 -11.45 12.06
CA LYS A 104 4.17 -12.35 12.54
C LYS A 104 2.95 -11.54 13.01
N GLY A 105 1.77 -11.89 12.50
CA GLY A 105 0.52 -11.18 12.81
C GLY A 105 0.14 -10.12 11.78
N ILE A 106 0.99 -9.82 10.80
CA ILE A 106 0.65 -8.97 9.65
C ILE A 106 0.41 -9.86 8.42
N SER A 107 -0.68 -9.60 7.70
CA SER A 107 -1.00 -10.24 6.43
C SER A 107 -1.24 -9.19 5.36
N VAL A 108 -0.63 -9.39 4.18
CA VAL A 108 -0.79 -8.53 3.02
C VAL A 108 -1.23 -9.40 1.84
N VAL A 109 -2.29 -8.99 1.16
CA VAL A 109 -2.81 -9.68 -0.03
C VAL A 109 -2.99 -8.67 -1.14
N LEU A 110 -2.49 -8.98 -2.34
CA LEU A 110 -2.79 -8.20 -3.54
C LEU A 110 -4.24 -8.46 -3.97
N VAL A 111 -5.04 -7.40 -4.02
CA VAL A 111 -6.45 -7.44 -4.41
C VAL A 111 -6.62 -7.05 -5.88
N LYS A 112 -5.89 -6.03 -6.32
CA LYS A 112 -5.98 -5.50 -7.67
C LYS A 112 -4.64 -4.95 -8.11
N SER A 113 -4.33 -5.10 -9.40
CA SER A 113 -3.13 -4.59 -10.04
C SER A 113 -3.51 -3.88 -11.33
N GLU A 114 -3.01 -2.67 -11.51
CA GLU A 114 -3.29 -1.83 -12.67
C GLU A 114 -2.01 -1.19 -13.17
N ILE A 115 -1.94 -0.94 -14.47
CA ILE A 115 -0.97 -0.02 -15.06
C ILE A 115 -1.70 1.25 -15.45
N GLY A 116 -1.04 2.40 -15.30
CA GLY A 116 -1.64 3.67 -15.64
C GLY A 116 -0.61 4.73 -16.00
N ALA A 117 -1.12 5.78 -16.62
CA ALA A 117 -0.35 6.96 -16.97
C ALA A 117 -0.86 8.13 -16.13
N VAL A 118 0.01 8.70 -15.30
CA VAL A 118 -0.32 9.94 -14.60
C VAL A 118 -0.04 11.09 -15.53
N ILE A 119 -1.10 11.80 -15.90
CA ILE A 119 -1.02 12.91 -16.83
C ILE A 119 -0.83 14.21 -16.04
N SER A 120 0.15 14.99 -16.46
CA SER A 120 0.50 16.26 -15.84
C SER A 120 0.78 17.32 -16.90
N ASN A 121 0.72 18.60 -16.50
CA ASN A 121 1.13 19.72 -17.34
C ASN A 121 0.45 19.75 -18.73
N SER A 122 -0.87 19.54 -18.77
CA SER A 122 -1.67 19.68 -19.99
C SER A 122 -1.70 21.13 -20.48
N ARG A 123 -1.36 21.33 -21.75
CA ARG A 123 -1.35 22.64 -22.41
C ARG A 123 -2.01 22.57 -23.78
N LEU A 124 -2.84 23.55 -24.08
CA LEU A 124 -3.42 23.73 -25.40
C LEU A 124 -2.48 24.62 -26.22
N THR A 125 -1.90 24.07 -27.29
CA THR A 125 -1.01 24.79 -28.20
C THR A 125 -1.65 24.84 -29.58
N GLY A 126 -2.30 25.96 -29.90
CA GLY A 126 -3.14 26.08 -31.09
C GLY A 126 -4.35 25.15 -31.00
N SER A 127 -4.46 24.21 -31.94
CA SER A 127 -5.50 23.17 -31.96
C SER A 127 -5.05 21.82 -31.39
N ARG A 128 -3.85 21.73 -30.82
CA ARG A 128 -3.29 20.47 -30.28
C ARG A 128 -3.19 20.53 -28.76
N VAL A 129 -3.51 19.41 -28.12
CA VAL A 129 -3.26 19.20 -26.69
C VAL A 129 -1.90 18.55 -26.54
N GLN A 130 -1.05 19.16 -25.71
CA GLN A 130 0.23 18.59 -25.28
C GLN A 130 0.13 18.25 -23.80
N TRP A 131 0.75 17.15 -23.37
CA TRP A 131 0.77 16.75 -21.97
C TRP A 131 2.08 16.03 -21.65
N GLN A 132 2.38 15.94 -20.37
CA GLN A 132 3.44 15.10 -19.84
C GLN A 132 2.83 13.86 -19.21
N GLN A 133 3.44 12.72 -19.46
CA GLN A 133 2.99 11.42 -18.96
C GLN A 133 4.07 10.81 -18.09
N LEU A 134 3.66 10.24 -16.96
CA LEU A 134 4.48 9.39 -16.11
C LEU A 134 3.82 8.03 -15.98
N ASP A 135 4.50 7.00 -16.46
CA ASP A 135 4.06 5.63 -16.37
C ASP A 135 4.17 5.11 -14.93
N LYS A 136 3.08 4.52 -14.42
CA LYS A 136 2.99 4.01 -13.05
C LYS A 136 2.28 2.67 -13.00
N VAL A 137 2.58 1.93 -11.94
CA VAL A 137 1.89 0.69 -11.56
C VAL A 137 1.13 0.96 -10.27
N ARG A 138 -0.19 0.73 -10.29
CA ARG A 138 -1.06 0.94 -9.15
C ARG A 138 -1.50 -0.40 -8.58
N LEU A 139 -1.12 -0.66 -7.34
CA LEU A 139 -1.41 -1.92 -6.65
C LEU A 139 -2.32 -1.65 -5.46
N THR A 140 -3.41 -2.40 -5.36
CA THR A 140 -4.32 -2.35 -4.21
C THR A 140 -4.11 -3.58 -3.35
N TYR A 141 -3.77 -3.36 -2.10
CA TYR A 141 -3.54 -4.39 -1.09
C TYR A 141 -4.67 -4.43 -0.08
N LYS A 142 -4.94 -5.61 0.46
CA LYS A 142 -5.65 -5.82 1.71
C LYS A 142 -4.60 -6.10 2.79
N VAL A 143 -4.46 -5.19 3.74
CA VAL A 143 -3.53 -5.28 4.86
C VAL A 143 -4.33 -5.57 6.12
N SER A 144 -3.99 -6.65 6.82
CA SER A 144 -4.63 -7.07 8.06
C SER A 144 -3.59 -7.20 9.16
N VAL A 145 -3.91 -6.68 10.35
CA VAL A 145 -3.06 -6.81 11.54
C VAL A 145 -3.84 -7.57 12.61
N ALA A 146 -3.22 -8.61 13.16
CA ALA A 146 -3.81 -9.42 14.22
C ALA A 146 -4.09 -8.60 15.48
N ALA A 147 -5.09 -8.99 16.27
CA ALA A 147 -5.48 -8.25 17.48
C ALA A 147 -4.43 -8.34 18.60
N ASP A 148 -3.69 -9.45 18.62
CA ASP A 148 -2.60 -9.75 19.56
C ASP A 148 -1.22 -9.33 19.01
N PHE A 149 -1.19 -8.51 17.96
CA PHE A 149 0.07 -8.05 17.36
C PHE A 149 0.88 -7.22 18.35
N THR A 150 2.10 -7.66 18.62
CA THR A 150 3.13 -6.92 19.36
C THR A 150 4.18 -6.42 18.38
N PRO A 151 4.48 -5.10 18.34
CA PRO A 151 5.53 -4.55 17.48
C PRO A 151 6.86 -5.30 17.66
N THR A 152 7.49 -5.66 16.55
CA THR A 152 8.75 -6.43 16.51
C THR A 152 9.92 -5.59 17.03
N LYS A 153 9.83 -4.27 16.85
CA LYS A 153 10.70 -3.30 17.48
C LYS A 153 9.94 -2.74 18.67
N GLU A 154 10.37 -3.07 19.88
CA GLU A 154 9.95 -2.30 21.03
C GLU A 154 10.21 -0.82 20.72
N ALA A 155 9.23 0.03 21.00
CA ALA A 155 9.47 1.45 21.19
C ALA A 155 10.30 1.61 22.48
N THR A 156 11.56 1.13 22.47
CA THR A 156 12.49 1.33 23.56
C THR A 156 12.80 2.81 23.57
N GLY A 157 12.11 3.55 24.42
CA GLY A 157 12.50 4.90 24.78
C GLY A 157 13.86 4.85 25.45
N SER A 158 14.95 4.93 24.68
CA SER A 158 16.30 5.24 25.17
C SER A 158 17.26 5.50 24.01
N SER A 159 17.08 6.62 23.32
CA SER A 159 18.18 7.38 22.69
C SER A 159 17.68 8.76 22.25
N ALA A 160 16.96 9.44 23.15
CA ALA A 160 16.66 10.86 23.01
C ALA A 160 17.83 11.64 23.61
N GLU A 161 18.97 11.73 22.91
CA GLU A 161 19.98 12.76 23.23
C GLU A 161 21.04 13.03 22.15
N ALA A 162 21.08 12.28 21.03
CA ALA A 162 22.12 12.49 20.01
C ALA A 162 21.61 12.48 18.55
N SER A 163 20.51 13.17 18.20
CA SER A 163 20.18 13.41 16.77
C SER A 163 19.06 14.43 16.48
N SER A 164 18.70 15.31 17.41
CA SER A 164 17.53 16.19 17.25
C SER A 164 17.64 17.21 16.10
N ASN A 165 18.85 17.61 15.72
CA ASN A 165 19.07 18.59 14.64
C ASN A 165 19.15 17.96 13.23
N SER A 166 19.69 16.76 13.10
CA SER A 166 19.84 16.09 11.80
C SER A 166 18.53 15.46 11.35
N MET A 167 17.77 14.90 12.31
CA MET A 167 16.50 14.25 12.04
C MET A 167 15.41 15.27 11.69
N SER A 168 15.40 16.45 12.32
CA SER A 168 14.44 17.53 12.03
C SER A 168 14.60 18.09 10.61
N LEU A 169 15.85 18.28 10.14
CA LEU A 169 16.13 18.69 8.77
C LEU A 169 15.68 17.62 7.76
N LEU A 170 15.97 16.33 8.01
CA LEU A 170 15.48 15.25 7.14
C LEU A 170 13.95 15.17 7.12
N ARG A 171 13.24 15.41 8.24
CA ARG A 171 11.77 15.51 8.27
C ARG A 171 11.24 16.64 7.39
N GLN A 172 11.96 17.77 7.39
CA GLN A 172 11.56 18.97 6.65
C GLN A 172 11.75 18.83 5.14
N TYR A 173 12.78 18.10 4.71
CA TYR A 173 13.11 17.94 3.28
C TYR A 173 12.60 16.62 2.67
N LEU A 174 12.35 15.58 3.47
CA LEU A 174 11.96 14.25 3.00
C LEU A 174 10.88 13.63 3.93
N PRO A 175 9.66 14.18 3.97
CA PRO A 175 8.58 13.70 4.83
C PRO A 175 8.14 12.25 4.54
N SER A 176 8.47 11.70 3.37
CA SER A 176 8.22 10.29 3.04
C SER A 176 9.24 9.32 3.66
N LEU A 177 10.44 9.79 4.02
CA LEU A 177 11.50 8.96 4.63
C LEU A 177 11.42 8.94 6.16
N THR A 178 10.71 9.90 6.76
CA THR A 178 10.43 9.90 8.21
C THR A 178 9.61 8.70 8.65
N ASP A 179 8.74 8.21 7.79
CA ASP A 179 8.02 6.96 8.01
C ASP A 179 8.97 5.77 7.98
N ALA A 180 9.86 5.69 6.99
CA ALA A 180 10.79 4.58 6.86
C ALA A 180 11.77 4.41 8.05
N LEU A 181 11.90 5.41 8.93
CA LEU A 181 12.84 5.40 10.07
C LEU A 181 12.16 5.35 11.45
N SER A 182 10.83 5.29 11.52
CA SER A 182 10.13 5.23 12.81
C SER A 182 10.16 3.80 13.38
N PRO A 183 10.44 3.62 14.68
CA PRO A 183 10.45 2.28 15.30
C PRO A 183 9.07 1.62 15.31
N GLU A 184 8.01 2.40 15.17
CA GLU A 184 6.61 1.96 15.09
C GLU A 184 6.21 1.48 13.68
N ILE A 185 7.15 1.48 12.73
CA ILE A 185 6.91 1.07 11.34
C ILE A 185 7.52 -0.31 11.09
N GLU A 186 6.63 -1.19 10.68
CA GLU A 186 6.90 -2.55 10.26
C GLU A 186 6.99 -2.61 8.74
N PHE A 187 7.81 -3.52 8.22
CA PHE A 187 8.02 -3.66 6.78
C PHE A 187 7.57 -5.02 6.31
N ALA A 188 6.65 -5.04 5.34
CA ALA A 188 6.34 -6.24 4.58
C ALA A 188 7.12 -6.21 3.26
N ARG A 189 8.01 -7.18 3.05
CA ARG A 189 8.67 -7.39 1.75
C ARG A 189 7.72 -8.18 0.86
N LEU A 190 7.40 -7.59 -0.28
CA LEU A 190 6.48 -8.13 -1.26
C LEU A 190 7.27 -8.56 -2.48
N ASN A 191 7.16 -9.83 -2.86
CA ASN A 191 7.75 -10.33 -4.09
C ASN A 191 6.64 -10.54 -5.12
N PHE A 192 6.85 -10.02 -6.31
CA PHE A 192 5.94 -10.09 -7.43
C PHE A 192 6.55 -10.92 -8.55
N SER A 193 5.71 -11.64 -9.29
CA SER A 193 6.06 -12.20 -10.59
C SER A 193 5.37 -11.38 -11.66
N PHE A 194 6.13 -10.92 -12.64
CA PHE A 194 5.65 -10.34 -13.88
C PHE A 194 6.33 -11.06 -15.05
N ASN A 195 5.55 -11.72 -15.90
CA ASN A 195 6.06 -12.52 -17.03
C ASN A 195 7.19 -13.51 -16.65
N GLY A 196 7.12 -14.08 -15.44
CA GLY A 196 8.11 -15.03 -14.94
C GLY A 196 9.38 -14.41 -14.35
N LYS A 197 9.48 -13.08 -14.31
CA LYS A 197 10.53 -12.35 -13.58
C LYS A 197 10.06 -11.98 -12.19
N GLU A 198 10.94 -12.14 -11.20
CA GLU A 198 10.69 -11.74 -9.83
C GLU A 198 11.09 -10.28 -9.62
N GLN A 199 10.23 -9.52 -8.96
CA GLN A 199 10.42 -8.12 -8.58
C GLN A 199 10.12 -7.98 -7.10
N ASP A 200 10.92 -7.20 -6.36
CA ASP A 200 10.69 -6.98 -4.94
C ASP A 200 10.40 -5.51 -4.62
N THR A 201 9.51 -5.31 -3.65
CA THR A 201 9.23 -4.00 -3.09
C THR A 201 8.92 -4.10 -1.61
N LEU A 202 8.81 -2.96 -0.96
CA LEU A 202 8.49 -2.85 0.46
C LEU A 202 7.16 -2.14 0.63
N LEU A 203 6.38 -2.61 1.60
CA LEU A 203 5.21 -1.92 2.11
C LEU A 203 5.46 -1.59 3.58
N SER A 204 5.53 -0.28 3.87
CA SER A 204 5.62 0.24 5.23
C SER A 204 4.25 0.17 5.89
N ILE A 205 4.15 -0.38 7.10
CA ILE A 205 2.91 -0.53 7.86
C ILE A 205 3.12 0.08 9.24
N ARG A 206 2.29 1.06 9.59
CA ARG A 206 2.25 1.66 10.92
C ARG A 206 1.08 1.07 11.68
N THR A 207 1.34 0.50 12.85
CA THR A 207 0.28 -0.10 13.69
C THR A 207 -0.24 0.84 14.78
N THR A 208 0.37 2.01 14.93
CA THR A 208 -0.03 3.07 15.85
C THR A 208 -0.79 4.18 15.12
N PRO A 209 -1.88 4.70 15.70
CA PRO A 209 -2.55 5.87 15.13
C PRO A 209 -1.63 7.08 15.20
N GLU A 210 -1.58 7.86 14.12
CA GLU A 210 -0.90 9.15 14.12
C GLU A 210 -1.59 10.07 15.14
N LYS A 211 -0.84 10.58 16.13
CA LYS A 211 -1.35 11.63 17.00
C LYS A 211 -1.65 12.83 16.11
N SER A 212 -2.92 13.06 15.82
CA SER A 212 -3.40 14.27 15.17
C SER A 212 -2.91 15.48 15.96
N SER A 213 -1.92 16.18 15.43
CA SER A 213 -1.59 17.53 15.85
C SER A 213 -2.72 18.43 15.33
N LYS A 214 -3.71 18.67 16.19
CA LYS A 214 -4.59 19.82 16.06
C LYS A 214 -3.90 21.06 16.58
#